data_AF-A0A395RDA2-F1
#
_entry.id   AF-A0A395RDA2-F1
#
_cell.length_a   1.000
_cell.length_b   1.000
_cell.length_c   1.000
_cell.angle_alpha   90.00
_cell.angle_beta   90.00
_cell.angle_gamma   90.00
#
_symmetry.space_group_name_H-M   'P 1'
#
loop_
_entity.id
_entity.type
_entity.pdbx_description
1 polymer ?
#
loop_
_entity_poly.entity_id
_entity_poly.type
_entity_poly.pdbx_seq_one_letter_code
_entity_poly.pdbx_strand_id
1 'polypeptide(L)'
;MERASCHIIYVNRNVSEDGLIHRTSGDTASDWATDEARQVVQPLLDAFGDVHVCATGGGCLTKLFELQEGSMLDLKPTLVLLDTPKDDSIPDRRRRLSSPSPSCNSSSENVDIHTPDEDLYGLGLLQKIITEAHLR
;
A
#
# COMPACT_ATOMS: atom_id res chain seq x y z
N MET A 1 -18.64 10.68 20.74
CA MET A 1 -17.29 10.11 20.93
C MET A 1 -16.34 11.01 20.16
N GLU A 2 -15.35 11.61 20.82
CA GLU A 2 -14.30 12.36 20.11
C GLU A 2 -13.58 11.41 19.16
N ARG A 3 -13.44 11.81 17.89
CA ARG A 3 -12.74 11.02 16.89
C ARG A 3 -11.24 11.18 17.11
N ALA A 4 -10.50 10.09 17.06
CA ALA A 4 -9.05 10.18 17.13
C ALA A 4 -8.53 10.89 15.86
N SER A 5 -7.72 11.92 16.04
CA SER A 5 -6.99 12.54 14.92
C SER A 5 -5.90 11.57 14.47
N CYS A 6 -6.20 10.72 13.49
CA CYS A 6 -5.23 9.84 12.84
C CYS A 6 -5.43 9.87 11.31
N HIS A 7 -4.35 9.84 10.54
CA HIS A 7 -4.42 9.61 9.11
C HIS A 7 -4.54 8.11 8.87
N ILE A 8 -5.64 7.67 8.26
CA ILE A 8 -5.87 6.27 7.95
C ILE A 8 -5.63 6.04 6.47
N ILE A 9 -4.74 5.11 6.14
CA ILE A 9 -4.53 4.63 4.77
C ILE A 9 -4.86 3.15 4.74
N TYR A 10 -5.78 2.74 3.86
CA TYR A 10 -6.13 1.34 3.63
C TYR A 10 -5.69 0.91 2.23
N VAL A 11 -4.85 -0.11 2.14
CA VAL A 11 -4.31 -0.59 0.87
C VAL A 11 -4.97 -1.92 0.51
N ASN A 12 -5.80 -1.93 -0.53
CA ASN A 12 -6.54 -3.11 -0.97
C ASN A 12 -6.54 -3.21 -2.50
N ARG A 13 -6.08 -4.36 -3.03
CA ARG A 13 -6.02 -4.64 -4.47
C ARG A 13 -7.39 -4.72 -5.17
N ASN A 14 -8.46 -4.93 -4.39
CA ASN A 14 -9.84 -5.01 -4.88
C ASN A 14 -10.51 -3.63 -4.98
N VAL A 15 -9.76 -2.57 -4.71
CA VAL A 15 -10.17 -1.19 -4.89
C VAL A 15 -9.87 -0.78 -6.32
N SER A 16 -10.82 -0.12 -6.98
CA SER A 16 -10.69 0.28 -8.38
C SER A 16 -9.79 1.50 -8.56
N GLU A 17 -9.81 2.44 -7.61
CA GLU A 17 -9.07 3.70 -7.69
C GLU A 17 -8.69 4.25 -6.31
N ASP A 18 -7.58 4.99 -6.27
CA ASP A 18 -7.12 5.66 -5.05
C ASP A 18 -8.04 6.84 -4.71
N GLY A 19 -8.44 6.98 -3.44
CA GLY A 19 -9.42 8.00 -3.07
C GLY A 19 -9.53 8.27 -1.57
N LEU A 20 -9.96 9.49 -1.22
CA LEU A 20 -10.27 9.86 0.16
C LEU A 20 -11.77 9.73 0.41
N ILE A 21 -12.13 8.86 1.33
CA ILE A 21 -13.51 8.58 1.72
C ILE A 21 -13.81 9.30 3.03
N HIS A 22 -14.90 10.06 3.03
CA HIS A 22 -15.35 10.83 4.19
C HIS A 22 -16.69 10.29 4.66
N ARG A 23 -16.86 10.19 5.98
CA ARG A 23 -18.12 9.74 6.59
C ARG A 23 -19.35 10.58 6.18
N THR A 24 -19.18 11.86 5.90
CA THR A 24 -20.27 12.79 5.56
C THR A 24 -20.62 12.81 4.08
N SER A 25 -19.81 12.20 3.22
CA SER A 25 -20.19 12.05 1.81
C SER A 25 -21.26 10.97 1.75
N GLY A 26 -22.52 11.35 1.59
CA GLY A 26 -23.65 10.43 1.34
C GLY A 26 -23.55 9.69 0.00
N ASP A 27 -22.37 9.66 -0.60
CA ASP A 27 -22.02 8.95 -1.82
C ASP A 27 -21.67 7.50 -1.49
N THR A 28 -22.55 6.83 -0.76
CA THR A 28 -22.42 5.43 -0.32
C THR A 28 -22.69 4.42 -1.45
N ALA A 29 -22.43 4.79 -2.71
CA ALA A 29 -22.70 3.95 -3.88
C ALA A 29 -21.68 4.10 -5.02
N SER A 30 -20.54 4.76 -4.82
CA SER A 30 -19.47 4.77 -5.82
C SER A 30 -18.80 3.40 -5.89
N ASP A 31 -18.63 2.87 -7.09
CA ASP A 31 -18.13 1.54 -7.46
C ASP A 31 -16.63 1.33 -7.12
N TRP A 32 -16.09 2.09 -6.18
CA TRP A 32 -14.66 2.16 -5.86
C TRP A 32 -14.10 0.88 -5.24
N ALA A 33 -14.95 -0.01 -4.73
CA ALA A 33 -14.51 -1.21 -4.04
C ALA A 33 -15.57 -2.30 -3.93
N THR A 34 -15.08 -3.54 -3.78
CA THR A 34 -15.89 -4.71 -3.42
C THR A 34 -16.54 -4.59 -2.04
N ASP A 35 -17.60 -5.37 -1.81
CA ASP A 35 -18.33 -5.39 -0.53
C ASP A 35 -17.42 -5.71 0.67
N GLU A 36 -16.39 -6.55 0.48
CA GLU A 36 -15.44 -6.90 1.55
C GLU A 36 -14.60 -5.70 1.99
N ALA A 37 -14.03 -4.95 1.04
CA ALA A 37 -13.26 -3.75 1.34
C ALA A 37 -14.12 -2.67 2.00
N ARG A 38 -15.38 -2.54 1.59
CA ARG A 38 -16.35 -1.62 2.22
C ARG A 38 -16.65 -2.00 3.66
N GLN A 39 -16.79 -3.30 3.97
CA GLN A 39 -17.00 -3.78 5.34
C GLN A 39 -15.82 -3.44 6.26
N VAL A 40 -14.60 -3.41 5.74
CA VAL A 40 -13.39 -3.00 6.50
C VAL A 40 -13.32 -1.48 6.67
N VAL A 41 -13.68 -0.71 5.64
CA VAL A 41 -13.60 0.76 5.67
C VAL A 41 -14.67 1.39 6.58
N GLN A 42 -15.86 0.81 6.68
CA GLN A 42 -16.96 1.39 7.46
C GLN A 42 -16.59 1.61 8.96
N PRO A 43 -16.05 0.62 9.70
CA PRO A 43 -15.57 0.84 11.07
C PRO A 43 -14.47 1.92 11.18
N LEU A 44 -13.60 2.02 10.17
CA LEU A 44 -12.53 3.03 10.15
C LEU A 44 -13.10 4.44 9.99
N LEU A 45 -14.09 4.62 9.11
CA LEU A 45 -14.81 5.89 8.96
C LEU A 45 -15.57 6.26 10.25
N ASP A 46 -16.16 5.28 10.92
CA ASP A 46 -16.88 5.52 12.17
C ASP A 46 -15.95 6.00 13.30
N ALA A 47 -14.72 5.46 13.37
CA ALA A 47 -13.72 5.78 14.37
C ALA A 47 -12.92 7.06 14.07
N PHE A 48 -12.48 7.25 12.82
CA PHE A 48 -11.50 8.27 12.43
C PHE A 48 -12.07 9.37 11.52
N GLY A 49 -13.26 9.17 10.96
CA GLY A 49 -13.96 10.13 10.09
C GLY A 49 -13.56 10.02 8.62
N ASP A 50 -12.25 10.05 8.36
CA ASP A 50 -11.68 10.06 7.00
C ASP A 50 -10.73 8.88 6.80
N VAL A 51 -10.84 8.21 5.67
CA VAL A 51 -10.01 7.06 5.29
C VAL A 51 -9.54 7.24 3.87
N HIS A 52 -8.22 7.24 3.66
CA HIS A 52 -7.66 7.18 2.32
C HIS A 52 -7.51 5.72 1.90
N VAL A 53 -7.97 5.39 0.70
CA VAL A 53 -7.88 4.04 0.15
C VAL A 53 -6.93 4.06 -1.04
N CYS A 54 -6.05 3.07 -1.11
CA CYS A 54 -5.13 2.87 -2.23
C CYS A 54 -5.33 1.49 -2.86
N ALA A 55 -5.45 1.45 -4.19
CA ALA A 55 -5.47 0.24 -4.99
C ALA A 55 -4.07 -0.40 -5.11
N THR A 56 -3.01 0.43 -5.03
CA THR A 56 -1.62 0.01 -5.22
C THR A 56 -0.71 0.46 -4.06
N GLY A 57 0.43 -0.22 -3.88
CA GLY A 57 1.43 0.23 -2.92
C GLY A 57 2.16 1.51 -3.34
N GLY A 58 2.31 1.76 -4.64
CA GLY A 58 2.82 3.04 -5.14
C GLY A 58 1.94 4.22 -4.70
N GLY A 59 0.61 4.09 -4.85
CA GLY A 59 -0.35 5.06 -4.34
C GLY A 59 -0.24 5.29 -2.83
N CYS A 60 -0.10 4.21 -2.07
CA CYS A 60 0.14 4.28 -0.62
C CYS A 60 1.41 5.06 -0.27
N LEU A 61 2.53 4.81 -0.96
CA LEU A 61 3.80 5.47 -0.69
C LEU A 61 3.74 6.97 -1.04
N THR A 62 3.16 7.31 -2.19
CA THR A 62 2.93 8.70 -2.58
C THR A 62 2.13 9.43 -1.50
N LYS A 63 1.03 8.83 -1.03
CA LYS A 63 0.22 9.44 0.02
C LYS A 63 0.97 9.58 1.34
N LEU A 64 1.74 8.56 1.74
CA LEU A 64 2.56 8.61 2.95
C LEU A 64 3.54 9.77 2.92
N PHE A 65 4.22 9.99 1.79
CA PHE A 65 5.18 11.09 1.66
C PHE A 65 4.50 12.46 1.66
N GLU A 66 3.36 12.61 0.98
CA GLU A 66 2.56 13.85 1.05
C GLU A 66 2.17 14.21 2.49
N LEU A 67 1.73 13.22 3.27
CA LEU A 67 1.36 13.43 4.67
C LEU A 67 2.56 13.80 5.53
N GLN A 68 3.73 13.20 5.29
CA GLN A 68 4.96 13.54 6.02
C GLN A 68 5.42 14.98 5.73
N GLU A 69 5.37 15.41 4.46
CA GLU A 69 5.77 16.77 4.08
C GLU A 69 4.82 17.84 4.65
N GLY A 70 3.52 17.57 4.71
CA GLY A 70 2.52 18.46 5.28
C GLY A 70 2.46 18.49 6.81
N SER A 71 2.99 17.48 7.49
CA SER A 71 2.84 17.25 8.94
C SER A 71 3.80 18.08 9.82
N MET A 72 4.66 18.94 9.25
CA MET A 72 5.59 19.77 10.05
C MET A 72 4.93 20.66 11.13
N LEU A 73 3.62 20.92 11.03
CA LEU A 73 2.86 21.73 12.00
C LEU A 73 1.77 20.95 12.76
N ASP A 74 1.41 19.74 12.33
CA ASP A 74 0.34 18.92 12.91
C ASP A 74 0.84 17.50 13.13
N LEU A 75 1.08 17.13 14.39
CA LEU A 75 1.62 15.82 14.81
C LEU A 75 0.53 14.75 14.82
N LYS A 76 -0.12 14.56 13.67
CA LYS A 76 -1.18 13.58 13.50
C LYS A 76 -0.57 12.22 13.13
N PRO A 77 -0.76 11.16 13.95
CA PRO A 77 -0.21 9.84 13.64
C PRO A 77 -0.82 9.27 12.36
N THR A 78 -0.05 8.47 11.63
CA THR A 78 -0.50 7.76 10.43
C THR A 78 -0.58 6.26 10.69
N LEU A 79 -1.75 5.67 10.43
CA LEU A 79 -2.01 4.25 10.48
C LEU A 79 -2.20 3.72 9.06
N VAL A 80 -1.41 2.72 8.68
CA VAL A 80 -1.50 2.05 7.39
C VAL A 80 -2.01 0.63 7.59
N LEU A 81 -3.15 0.30 6.99
CA LEU A 81 -3.72 -1.03 6.96
C LEU A 81 -3.42 -1.66 5.61
N LEU A 82 -2.64 -2.74 5.62
CA LEU A 82 -2.31 -3.51 4.42
C LEU A 82 -3.20 -4.74 4.38
N ASP A 83 -4.02 -4.87 3.33
CA ASP A 83 -4.60 -6.17 3.02
C ASP A 83 -3.47 -7.10 2.52
N THR A 84 -3.41 -8.30 3.09
CA THR A 84 -2.42 -9.32 2.74
C THR A 84 -3.15 -10.63 2.48
N PRO A 85 -3.15 -11.14 1.23
CA PRO A 85 -3.71 -12.45 0.95
C PRO A 85 -2.94 -13.51 1.74
N LYS A 86 -3.66 -14.57 2.13
CA LYS A 86 -3.14 -15.64 3.00
C LYS A 86 -1.88 -16.34 2.46
N ASP A 87 -1.63 -16.24 1.15
CA ASP A 87 -0.53 -16.90 0.43
C ASP A 87 0.62 -15.94 0.03
N ASP A 88 0.63 -14.68 0.49
CA ASP A 88 1.76 -13.75 0.26
C ASP A 88 3.00 -14.19 1.07
N SER A 89 3.67 -15.24 0.61
CA SER A 89 5.03 -15.53 1.03
C SER A 89 5.94 -14.44 0.49
N ILE A 90 6.76 -13.84 1.35
CA ILE A 90 7.84 -12.94 0.92
C ILE A 90 8.68 -13.75 -0.07
N PRO A 91 8.81 -13.33 -1.35
CA PRO A 91 9.71 -14.02 -2.26
C PRO A 91 11.09 -13.92 -1.66
N ASP A 92 11.59 -15.07 -1.21
CA ASP A 92 12.87 -15.21 -0.55
C ASP A 92 13.93 -14.75 -1.56
N ARG A 93 14.36 -13.48 -1.44
CA ARG A 93 15.39 -12.87 -2.31
C ARG A 93 16.73 -13.63 -2.23
N ARG A 94 16.81 -14.63 -1.37
CA ARG A 94 17.92 -15.58 -1.16
C ARG A 94 17.90 -16.82 -2.06
N ARG A 95 17.02 -16.96 -3.05
CA ARG A 95 17.04 -18.09 -4.02
C ARG A 95 17.41 -17.72 -5.46
N ARG A 96 18.14 -16.63 -5.69
CA ARG A 96 18.85 -16.40 -6.98
C ARG A 96 20.34 -16.14 -6.80
N LEU A 97 20.97 -16.89 -5.90
CA LEU A 97 22.42 -17.15 -5.94
C LEU A 97 22.64 -18.60 -6.39
N SER A 98 22.02 -18.99 -7.50
CA SER A 98 22.49 -20.17 -8.23
C SER A 98 23.78 -19.77 -8.94
N SER A 99 24.89 -20.33 -8.50
CA SER A 99 26.22 -20.15 -9.07
C SER A 99 26.20 -20.09 -10.61
N PRO A 100 26.89 -19.14 -11.25
CA PRO A 100 27.04 -19.17 -12.70
C PRO A 100 27.94 -20.35 -13.07
N SER A 101 27.35 -21.45 -13.54
CA SER A 101 28.09 -22.49 -14.26
C SER A 101 28.55 -21.90 -15.60
N PRO A 102 29.84 -21.97 -15.95
CA PRO A 102 30.34 -21.40 -17.19
C PRO A 102 30.12 -22.41 -18.32
N SER A 103 28.94 -22.41 -18.92
CA SER A 103 28.74 -23.08 -20.21
C SER A 103 27.55 -22.48 -20.97
N CYS A 104 27.89 -21.58 -21.89
CA CYS A 104 27.34 -21.44 -23.25
C CYS A 104 25.83 -21.66 -23.46
N ASN A 105 25.09 -20.59 -23.74
CA ASN A 105 24.63 -20.25 -25.11
C ASN A 105 23.83 -18.95 -25.10
N SER A 106 24.19 -18.05 -26.01
CA SER A 106 23.52 -16.79 -26.28
C SER A 106 22.15 -17.02 -26.93
N SER A 107 21.08 -16.85 -26.16
CA SER A 107 19.80 -16.39 -26.68
C SER A 107 19.40 -15.19 -25.87
N SER A 108 19.07 -14.09 -26.55
CA SER A 108 18.54 -12.85 -25.99
C SER A 108 17.28 -13.12 -25.17
N GLU A 109 17.45 -13.54 -23.92
CA GLU A 109 16.43 -13.42 -22.91
C GLU A 109 16.50 -11.99 -22.41
N ASN A 110 15.49 -11.24 -22.82
CA ASN A 110 15.08 -9.97 -22.28
C ASN A 110 15.39 -9.95 -20.78
N VAL A 111 16.47 -9.24 -20.39
CA VAL A 111 16.66 -8.88 -18.99
C VAL A 111 15.53 -7.91 -18.74
N ASP A 112 14.40 -8.46 -18.30
CA ASP A 112 13.27 -7.69 -17.87
C ASP A 112 13.78 -6.87 -16.69
N ILE A 113 14.13 -5.62 -16.98
CA ILE A 113 14.43 -4.62 -15.96
C ILE A 113 13.06 -4.32 -15.35
N HIS A 114 12.53 -5.27 -14.57
CA HIS A 114 11.38 -5.05 -13.73
C HIS A 114 11.73 -3.86 -12.85
N THR A 115 11.09 -2.74 -13.14
CA THR A 115 11.13 -1.62 -12.21
C THR A 115 10.55 -2.15 -10.89
N PRO A 116 11.25 -1.99 -9.76
CA PRO A 116 10.89 -2.65 -8.49
C PRO A 116 9.54 -2.19 -7.91
N ASP A 117 8.87 -1.26 -8.57
CA ASP A 117 7.64 -0.61 -8.11
C ASP A 117 6.36 -1.25 -8.66
N GLU A 118 6.42 -2.07 -9.70
CA GLU A 118 5.21 -2.56 -10.39
C GLU A 118 4.40 -3.62 -9.59
N ASP A 119 5.01 -4.31 -8.61
CA ASP A 119 4.36 -5.35 -7.79
C ASP A 119 4.37 -5.05 -6.28
N LEU A 120 4.54 -3.78 -5.90
CA LEU A 120 4.70 -3.39 -4.50
C LEU A 120 3.35 -3.51 -3.75
N TYR A 121 3.12 -4.65 -3.10
CA TYR A 121 1.96 -4.91 -2.26
C TYR A 121 2.32 -5.77 -1.04
N GLY A 122 1.40 -5.85 -0.06
CA GLY A 122 1.52 -6.73 1.09
C GLY A 122 2.83 -6.56 1.86
N LEU A 123 3.57 -7.66 2.06
CA LEU A 123 4.83 -7.63 2.82
C LEU A 123 5.97 -6.91 2.09
N GLY A 124 5.97 -6.90 0.76
CA GLY A 124 6.94 -6.11 -0.03
C GLY A 124 6.74 -4.61 0.22
N LEU A 125 5.48 -4.17 0.25
CA LEU A 125 5.11 -2.81 0.59
C LEU A 125 5.49 -2.45 2.02
N LEU A 126 5.21 -3.34 2.98
CA LEU A 126 5.64 -3.15 4.37
C LEU A 126 7.17 -2.95 4.47
N GLN A 127 7.95 -3.79 3.79
CA GLN A 127 9.41 -3.66 3.78
C GLN A 127 9.87 -2.32 3.20
N LYS A 128 9.23 -1.85 2.13
CA LYS A 128 9.53 -0.55 1.52
C LYS A 128 9.18 0.60 2.45
N ILE A 129 8.00 0.58 3.07
CA ILE A 129 7.59 1.58 4.08
C ILE A 129 8.60 1.64 5.22
N ILE A 130 9.00 0.49 5.77
CA ILE A 130 10.01 0.42 6.85
C ILE A 130 11.34 1.00 6.36
N THR A 131 11.80 0.62 5.17
CA THR A 131 13.08 1.09 4.64
C THR A 131 13.09 2.60 4.46
N GLU A 132 12.03 3.17 3.86
CA GLU A 132 11.89 4.61 3.65
C GLU A 132 11.79 5.37 4.97
N ALA A 133 11.08 4.83 5.97
CA ALA A 133 10.96 5.43 7.29
C ALA A 133 12.29 5.47 8.08
N HIS A 134 13.28 4.62 7.73
CA HIS A 134 14.62 4.65 8.34
C HIS A 134 15.61 5.55 7.59
N LEU A 135 15.33 5.86 6.32
CA LEU A 135 16.23 6.68 5.48
C LEU A 135 15.91 8.19 5.57
N ARG A 136 14.74 8.54 6.08
CA ARG A 136 14.26 9.92 6.27
C ARG A 136 14.28 10.28 7.75
#